data_AF-A0A7I8DPA5-F1
#
_entry.id   AF-A0A7I8DPA5-F1
#
_cell.length_a   1.000
_cell.length_b   1.000
_cell.length_c   1.000
_cell.angle_alpha   90.00
_cell.angle_beta   90.00
_cell.angle_gamma   90.00
#
_symmetry.space_group_name_H-M   'P 1'
#
loop_
_entity.id
_entity.type
_entity.pdbx_description
1 polymer ?
#
loop_
_entity_poly.entity_id
_entity_poly.type
_entity_poly.pdbx_seq_one_letter_code
_entity_poly.pdbx_strand_id
1 'polypeptide(L)'
;MIIKLIYWLRGYLLVRLKGVSAERFINLCSKHYIYLWDLKPNGDDYEFLIKLKDYYKLKPLARKTKTLPLIKKRYGLPFVIQRYKKRSGYVLGFLLFLVILYILSLYIWDINVTGGYTYTQEAMVKFLRNNEIQPGLRKKDIDCQGIEDLIRHSYNDIGWVSAEIKGTRLIVKITETNMPSPAVTATKECHIIASKDCIITKIVTRTGTPKVHVGDVVKKGDILVSGVVDIIGDNGLLVRKQPVIADADITGKTFYDYSDKFSLYYNDKLYTGNEKKAYVLSILLKKINLFRPRIPYDKYDIIGNEFTLHLNDEFYLPVSLTANRYLEFKEEKKKYSKEEAKALAEKRLERFKAKLIENDVVILENNVTFAEKGNNYIASGKIVVLESVKKYKAIDDSEWRIIDTDESDGNDN
;
A
#
# COMPACT_ATOMS: atom_id res chain seq x y z
N MET A 1 -36.34 -24.50 25.32
CA MET A 1 -36.45 -23.13 24.74
C MET A 1 -37.04 -23.09 23.33
N ILE A 2 -36.64 -23.98 22.42
CA ILE A 2 -37.07 -24.00 20.99
C ILE A 2 -38.59 -24.10 20.81
N ILE A 3 -39.27 -24.94 21.58
CA ILE A 3 -40.74 -25.13 21.50
C ILE A 3 -41.50 -23.85 21.90
N LYS A 4 -41.02 -23.13 22.92
CA LYS A 4 -41.59 -21.82 23.34
C LYS A 4 -41.39 -20.77 22.24
N LEU A 5 -40.24 -20.78 21.57
CA LEU A 5 -39.94 -19.89 20.45
C LEU A 5 -40.87 -20.16 19.25
N ILE A 6 -41.11 -21.43 18.91
CA ILE A 6 -42.03 -21.83 17.83
C ILE A 6 -43.48 -21.41 18.15
N TYR A 7 -43.93 -21.58 19.40
CA TYR A 7 -45.23 -21.09 19.82
C TYR A 7 -45.33 -19.57 19.76
N TRP A 8 -44.28 -18.85 20.14
CA TRP A 8 -44.22 -17.40 20.04
C TRP A 8 -44.21 -16.89 18.59
N LEU A 9 -43.49 -17.56 17.68
CA LEU A 9 -43.49 -17.29 16.24
C LEU A 9 -44.87 -17.48 15.60
N ARG A 10 -45.59 -18.54 15.97
CA ARG A 10 -46.93 -18.86 15.42
C ARG A 10 -48.07 -18.10 16.10
N GLY A 11 -47.84 -17.58 17.30
CA GLY A 11 -48.82 -16.85 18.09
C GLY A 11 -49.73 -17.78 18.91
N TYR A 12 -49.99 -17.38 20.15
CA TYR A 12 -50.88 -18.06 21.07
C TYR A 12 -51.73 -17.07 21.87
N LEU A 13 -52.85 -17.56 22.37
CA LEU A 13 -53.86 -16.76 23.07
C LEU A 13 -54.01 -17.30 24.49
N LEU A 14 -54.12 -16.39 25.45
CA LEU A 14 -54.56 -16.72 26.80
C LEU A 14 -56.07 -16.50 26.87
N VAL A 15 -56.80 -17.60 27.03
CA VAL A 15 -58.26 -17.66 27.00
C VAL A 15 -58.74 -17.99 28.40
N ARG A 16 -59.74 -17.24 28.86
CA ARG A 16 -60.50 -17.53 30.08
C ARG A 16 -61.81 -18.16 29.67
N LEU A 17 -62.15 -19.29 30.26
CA LEU A 17 -63.39 -20.00 30.01
C LEU A 17 -64.33 -19.82 31.19
N LYS A 18 -65.50 -19.25 30.93
CA LYS A 18 -66.60 -19.12 31.88
C LYS A 18 -67.68 -20.14 31.58
N GLY A 19 -68.14 -20.88 32.60
CA GLY A 19 -69.36 -21.69 32.51
C GLY A 19 -69.38 -22.93 33.39
N VAL A 20 -70.60 -23.43 33.63
CA VAL A 20 -70.92 -24.49 34.61
C VAL A 20 -70.33 -25.87 34.25
N SER A 21 -69.92 -26.10 33.00
CA SER A 21 -69.40 -27.41 32.53
C SER A 21 -68.03 -27.31 31.85
N ALA A 22 -67.08 -26.68 32.54
CA ALA A 22 -65.71 -26.50 32.04
C ALA A 22 -64.99 -27.83 31.73
N GLU A 23 -65.18 -28.86 32.56
CA GLU A 23 -64.57 -30.18 32.38
C GLU A 23 -65.03 -30.86 31.08
N ARG A 24 -66.34 -30.77 30.77
CA ARG A 24 -66.91 -31.30 29.53
C ARG A 24 -66.33 -30.59 28.30
N PHE A 25 -66.05 -29.29 28.40
CA PHE A 25 -65.41 -28.53 27.34
C PHE A 25 -63.95 -28.94 27.11
N ILE A 26 -63.18 -29.13 28.19
CA ILE A 26 -61.79 -29.59 28.11
C ILE A 26 -61.72 -30.98 27.45
N ASN A 27 -62.63 -31.88 27.83
CA ASN A 27 -62.69 -33.23 27.27
C ASN A 27 -63.05 -33.20 25.76
N LEU A 28 -63.99 -32.34 25.36
CA LEU A 28 -64.31 -32.11 23.95
C LEU A 28 -63.13 -31.52 23.16
N CYS A 29 -62.34 -30.62 23.77
CA CYS A 29 -61.14 -30.08 23.14
C CYS A 29 -60.10 -31.18 22.89
N SER A 30 -59.89 -32.07 23.86
CA SER A 30 -59.00 -33.23 23.72
C SER A 30 -59.45 -34.15 22.58
N LYS A 31 -60.76 -34.47 22.51
CA LYS A 31 -61.35 -35.31 21.44
C LYS A 31 -61.19 -34.71 20.03
N HIS A 32 -61.15 -33.38 19.92
CA HIS A 32 -60.95 -32.67 18.64
C HIS A 32 -59.48 -32.31 18.37
N TYR A 33 -58.53 -32.92 19.08
CA TYR A 33 -57.09 -32.69 18.94
C TYR A 33 -56.69 -31.22 19.14
N ILE A 34 -57.41 -30.49 20.00
CA ILE A 34 -57.09 -29.12 20.38
C ILE A 34 -56.21 -29.16 21.62
N TYR A 35 -54.93 -28.85 21.42
CA TYR A 35 -53.95 -28.84 22.51
C TYR A 35 -54.08 -27.58 23.36
N LEU A 36 -54.49 -27.76 24.61
CA LEU A 36 -54.55 -26.73 25.64
C LEU A 36 -53.32 -26.89 26.54
N TRP A 37 -52.62 -25.80 26.85
CA TRP A 37 -51.47 -25.84 27.77
C TRP A 37 -51.58 -24.81 28.89
N ASP A 38 -50.85 -25.05 29.99
CA ASP A 38 -50.86 -24.22 31.22
C ASP A 38 -52.28 -23.96 31.74
N LEU A 39 -53.03 -25.04 31.94
CA LEU A 39 -54.41 -25.00 32.42
C LEU A 39 -54.41 -24.68 33.92
N LYS A 40 -54.95 -23.52 34.30
CA LYS A 40 -54.94 -23.01 35.67
C LYS A 40 -56.38 -22.72 36.13
N PRO A 41 -56.81 -23.27 37.28
CA PRO A 41 -58.07 -22.87 37.89
C PRO A 41 -57.96 -21.45 38.42
N ASN A 42 -59.00 -20.63 38.21
CA ASN A 42 -59.08 -19.26 38.70
C ASN A 42 -60.49 -18.98 39.22
N GLY A 43 -60.78 -19.45 40.44
CA GLY A 43 -62.14 -19.47 41.01
C GLY A 43 -63.03 -20.46 40.26
N ASP A 44 -64.22 -20.00 39.84
CA ASP A 44 -65.18 -20.78 39.04
C ASP A 44 -64.82 -20.85 37.54
N ASP A 45 -63.74 -20.17 37.12
CA ASP A 45 -63.30 -20.10 35.73
C ASP A 45 -61.98 -20.86 35.52
N TYR A 46 -61.72 -21.27 34.27
CA TYR A 46 -60.44 -21.86 33.87
C TYR A 46 -59.67 -20.93 32.92
N GLU A 47 -58.37 -20.75 33.16
CA GLU A 47 -57.46 -20.08 32.22
C GLU A 47 -56.58 -21.10 31.53
N PHE A 48 -56.46 -21.00 30.21
CA PHE A 48 -55.55 -21.85 29.43
C PHE A 48 -54.98 -21.09 28.25
N LEU A 49 -53.88 -21.62 27.73
CA LEU A 49 -53.23 -21.14 26.53
C LEU A 49 -53.56 -22.05 25.35
N ILE A 50 -53.84 -21.44 24.20
CA ILE A 50 -54.19 -22.14 22.95
C ILE A 50 -53.48 -21.50 21.76
N LYS A 51 -53.18 -22.29 20.72
CA LYS A 51 -52.66 -21.77 19.45
C LYS A 51 -53.68 -20.88 18.76
N LEU A 52 -53.22 -19.84 18.08
CA LEU A 52 -54.08 -18.92 17.33
C LEU A 52 -54.99 -19.64 16.30
N LYS A 53 -54.46 -20.63 15.59
CA LYS A 53 -55.21 -21.40 14.58
C LYS A 53 -56.35 -22.22 15.18
N ASP A 54 -56.19 -22.70 16.41
CA ASP A 54 -57.16 -23.60 17.04
C ASP A 54 -58.25 -22.84 17.79
N TYR A 55 -58.09 -21.54 18.04
CA TYR A 55 -59.12 -20.70 18.66
C TYR A 55 -60.44 -20.67 17.87
N TYR A 56 -60.36 -20.61 16.54
CA TYR A 56 -61.58 -20.62 15.70
C TYR A 56 -62.36 -21.94 15.80
N LYS A 57 -61.68 -23.05 16.14
CA LYS A 57 -62.30 -24.36 16.35
C LYS A 57 -63.03 -24.46 17.70
N LEU A 58 -62.81 -23.54 18.63
CA LEU A 58 -63.48 -23.53 19.93
C LEU A 58 -64.94 -23.07 19.85
N LYS A 59 -65.32 -22.27 18.84
CA LYS A 59 -66.67 -21.72 18.70
C LYS A 59 -67.80 -22.78 18.65
N PRO A 60 -67.71 -23.86 17.85
CA PRO A 60 -68.73 -24.90 17.86
C PRO A 60 -68.74 -25.72 19.16
N LEU A 61 -67.59 -25.87 19.83
CA LEU A 61 -67.49 -26.61 21.09
C LEU A 61 -68.12 -25.83 22.25
N ALA A 62 -67.83 -24.53 22.32
CA ALA A 62 -68.38 -23.60 23.30
C ALA A 62 -69.91 -23.53 23.25
N ARG A 63 -70.50 -23.57 22.04
CA ARG A 63 -71.95 -23.61 21.84
C ARG A 63 -72.60 -24.88 22.39
N LYS A 64 -71.94 -26.04 22.28
CA LYS A 64 -72.46 -27.33 22.77
C LYS A 64 -72.42 -27.43 24.29
N THR A 65 -71.45 -26.80 24.94
CA THR A 65 -71.25 -26.85 26.40
C THR A 65 -71.82 -25.64 27.15
N LYS A 66 -72.44 -24.68 26.44
CA LYS A 66 -72.88 -23.39 27.00
C LYS A 66 -71.75 -22.67 27.76
N THR A 67 -70.51 -22.77 27.28
CA THR A 67 -69.35 -22.09 27.86
C THR A 67 -68.96 -20.89 27.00
N LEU A 68 -68.41 -19.85 27.61
CA LEU A 68 -67.98 -18.61 26.94
C LEU A 68 -66.46 -18.47 27.04
N PRO A 69 -65.71 -18.78 25.97
CA PRO A 69 -64.28 -18.51 25.90
C PRO A 69 -64.03 -17.01 25.61
N LEU A 70 -63.40 -16.31 26.55
CA LEU A 70 -63.02 -14.90 26.48
C LEU A 70 -61.50 -14.78 26.30
N ILE A 71 -61.06 -14.02 25.28
CA ILE A 71 -59.62 -13.74 25.08
C ILE A 71 -59.17 -12.67 26.07
N LYS A 72 -58.24 -13.01 26.99
CA LYS A 72 -57.70 -12.07 27.97
C LYS A 72 -56.42 -11.39 27.47
N LYS A 73 -55.50 -12.15 26.86
CA LYS A 73 -54.23 -11.63 26.32
C LYS A 73 -53.84 -12.33 25.02
N ARG A 74 -53.22 -11.58 24.12
CA ARG A 74 -52.72 -12.05 22.81
C ARG A 74 -51.19 -12.00 22.81
N TYR A 75 -50.54 -13.12 22.50
CA TYR A 75 -49.08 -13.23 22.53
C TYR A 75 -48.53 -13.75 21.21
N GLY A 76 -47.37 -13.23 20.80
CA GLY A 76 -46.60 -13.73 19.69
C GLY A 76 -46.37 -12.76 18.54
N LEU A 77 -45.47 -13.17 17.65
CA LEU A 77 -44.96 -12.45 16.50
C LEU A 77 -46.05 -11.89 15.54
N PRO A 78 -47.15 -12.61 15.26
CA PRO A 78 -48.22 -12.09 14.39
C PRO A 78 -48.89 -10.84 14.96
N PHE A 79 -49.08 -10.80 16.28
CA PHE A 79 -49.69 -9.66 16.97
C PHE A 79 -48.73 -8.49 17.12
N VAL A 80 -47.43 -8.76 17.26
CA VAL A 80 -46.38 -7.73 17.22
C VAL A 80 -46.33 -7.13 15.81
N ILE A 81 -46.24 -7.94 14.75
CA ILE A 81 -46.25 -7.43 13.36
C ILE A 81 -47.50 -6.59 13.08
N GLN A 82 -48.69 -7.06 13.48
CA GLN A 82 -49.94 -6.32 13.27
C GLN A 82 -49.95 -4.97 14.02
N ARG A 83 -49.37 -4.92 15.23
CA ARG A 83 -49.25 -3.69 16.04
C ARG A 83 -48.21 -2.72 15.48
N TYR A 84 -47.15 -3.22 14.85
CA TYR A 84 -46.07 -2.43 14.25
C TYR A 84 -46.21 -2.22 12.74
N LYS A 85 -47.30 -2.68 12.09
CA LYS A 85 -47.60 -2.43 10.66
C LYS A 85 -47.65 -0.94 10.30
N LYS A 86 -48.15 -0.08 11.19
CA LYS A 86 -48.11 1.40 11.02
C LYS A 86 -46.70 2.00 11.17
N ARG A 87 -45.72 1.21 11.65
CA ARG A 87 -44.32 1.57 11.89
C ARG A 87 -43.36 0.71 11.04
N SER A 88 -43.84 0.15 9.93
CA SER A 88 -43.04 -0.66 8.99
C SER A 88 -41.79 0.06 8.48
N GLY A 89 -41.80 1.39 8.46
CA GLY A 89 -40.64 2.22 8.11
C GLY A 89 -39.40 1.95 8.98
N TYR A 90 -39.55 1.60 10.26
CA TYR A 90 -38.39 1.27 11.12
C TYR A 90 -37.75 -0.07 10.73
N VAL A 91 -38.57 -1.08 10.42
CA VAL A 91 -38.06 -2.39 10.00
C VAL A 91 -37.41 -2.28 8.62
N LEU A 92 -38.06 -1.57 7.69
CA LEU A 92 -37.50 -1.30 6.37
C LEU A 92 -36.22 -0.47 6.47
N GLY A 93 -36.19 0.56 7.31
CA GLY A 93 -35.01 1.39 7.55
C GLY A 93 -33.86 0.62 8.18
N PHE A 94 -34.14 -0.27 9.13
CA PHE A 94 -33.13 -1.16 9.71
C PHE A 94 -32.56 -2.13 8.67
N LEU A 95 -33.43 -2.74 7.86
CA LEU A 95 -33.00 -3.66 6.80
C LEU A 95 -32.19 -2.93 5.73
N LEU A 96 -32.61 -1.73 5.33
CA LEU A 96 -31.89 -0.86 4.41
C LEU A 96 -30.54 -0.40 4.99
N PHE A 97 -30.48 -0.08 6.28
CA PHE A 97 -29.23 0.24 6.98
C PHE A 97 -28.24 -0.92 6.95
N LEU A 98 -28.71 -2.15 7.19
CA LEU A 98 -27.87 -3.35 7.08
C LEU A 98 -27.36 -3.58 5.65
N VAL A 99 -28.20 -3.35 4.64
CA VAL A 99 -27.79 -3.44 3.23
C VAL A 99 -26.74 -2.39 2.90
N ILE A 100 -26.90 -1.15 3.36
CA ILE A 100 -25.91 -0.08 3.18
C ILE A 100 -24.60 -0.44 3.86
N LEU A 101 -24.62 -0.90 5.11
CA LEU A 101 -23.41 -1.35 5.82
C LEU A 101 -22.71 -2.48 5.07
N TYR A 102 -23.47 -3.45 4.53
CA TYR A 102 -22.90 -4.52 3.73
C TYR A 102 -22.23 -3.99 2.46
N ILE A 103 -22.88 -3.08 1.73
CA ILE A 103 -22.29 -2.44 0.55
C ILE A 103 -21.00 -1.70 0.93
N LEU A 104 -21.03 -0.87 1.97
CA LEU A 104 -19.84 -0.13 2.44
C LEU A 104 -18.70 -1.04 2.87
N SER A 105 -19.00 -2.23 3.39
CA SER A 105 -17.98 -3.22 3.79
C SER A 105 -17.23 -3.84 2.61
N LEU A 106 -17.74 -3.73 1.39
CA LEU A 106 -17.12 -4.26 0.17
C LEU A 106 -16.08 -3.32 -0.45
N TYR A 107 -15.95 -2.09 0.04
CA TYR A 107 -15.05 -1.07 -0.49
C TYR A 107 -13.88 -0.82 0.45
N ILE A 108 -12.79 -0.28 -0.11
CA ILE A 108 -11.65 0.23 0.64
C ILE A 108 -11.81 1.74 0.81
N TRP A 109 -11.75 2.21 2.06
CA TRP A 109 -11.94 3.62 2.41
C TRP A 109 -10.67 4.31 2.89
N ASP A 110 -9.67 3.54 3.29
CA ASP A 110 -8.39 4.07 3.77
C ASP A 110 -7.21 3.28 3.18
N ILE A 111 -6.11 3.99 2.90
CA ILE A 111 -4.85 3.40 2.45
C ILE A 111 -3.76 3.88 3.39
N ASN A 112 -3.14 2.96 4.10
CA ASN A 112 -2.05 3.25 5.01
C ASN A 112 -0.76 2.62 4.51
N VAL A 113 0.29 3.43 4.45
CA VAL A 113 1.63 2.99 4.10
C VAL A 113 2.52 3.14 5.32
N THR A 114 3.17 2.05 5.71
CA THR A 114 4.06 1.98 6.89
C THR A 114 5.45 1.48 6.50
N GLY A 115 6.48 1.93 7.23
CA GLY A 115 7.85 1.42 7.10
C GLY A 115 8.79 2.16 6.13
N GLY A 116 8.35 3.29 5.56
CA GLY A 116 9.22 4.18 4.78
C GLY A 116 10.08 5.08 5.66
N TYR A 117 11.39 5.16 5.39
CA TYR A 117 12.31 6.12 6.00
C TYR A 117 12.63 7.25 5.01
N THR A 118 12.90 6.88 3.76
CA THR A 118 13.19 7.77 2.65
C THR A 118 11.91 8.25 1.97
N TYR A 119 10.92 7.36 1.83
CA TYR A 119 9.64 7.68 1.20
C TYR A 119 8.56 8.04 2.23
N THR A 120 8.06 9.28 2.14
CA THR A 120 6.94 9.71 2.99
C THR A 120 5.64 9.01 2.60
N GLN A 121 4.78 8.74 3.59
CA GLN A 121 3.47 8.13 3.39
C GLN A 121 2.65 8.86 2.31
N GLU A 122 2.67 10.20 2.32
CA GLU A 122 1.97 11.03 1.33
C GLU A 122 2.46 10.80 -0.09
N ALA A 123 3.78 10.66 -0.28
CA ALA A 123 4.37 10.40 -1.58
C ALA A 123 3.93 9.02 -2.11
N MET A 124 3.91 8.00 -1.26
CA MET A 124 3.45 6.66 -1.65
C MET A 124 1.95 6.59 -1.92
N VAL A 125 1.11 7.25 -1.10
CA VAL A 125 -0.33 7.33 -1.36
C VAL A 125 -0.62 8.04 -2.67
N LYS A 126 0.16 9.09 -2.99
CA LYS A 126 0.06 9.80 -4.28
C LYS A 126 0.49 8.90 -5.44
N PHE A 127 1.56 8.13 -5.27
CA PHE A 127 2.02 7.15 -6.25
C PHE A 127 0.97 6.06 -6.52
N LEU A 128 0.36 5.50 -5.48
CA LEU A 128 -0.74 4.53 -5.61
C LEU A 128 -1.93 5.15 -6.35
N ARG A 129 -2.30 6.39 -6.01
CA ARG A 129 -3.39 7.11 -6.70
C ARG A 129 -3.12 7.31 -8.20
N ASN A 130 -1.86 7.60 -8.58
CA ASN A 130 -1.49 7.75 -9.98
C ASN A 130 -1.62 6.44 -10.76
N ASN A 131 -1.49 5.30 -10.09
CA ASN A 131 -1.69 3.96 -10.64
C ASN A 131 -3.12 3.44 -10.39
N GLU A 132 -4.10 4.35 -10.33
CA GLU A 132 -5.53 4.08 -10.14
C GLU A 132 -5.93 3.43 -8.82
N ILE A 133 -4.99 3.19 -7.90
CA ILE A 133 -5.25 2.62 -6.57
C ILE A 133 -5.60 3.75 -5.61
N GLN A 134 -6.90 4.01 -5.45
CA GLN A 134 -7.42 5.08 -4.63
C GLN A 134 -8.53 4.63 -3.67
N PRO A 135 -8.79 5.37 -2.58
CA PRO A 135 -9.94 5.13 -1.72
C PRO A 135 -11.25 5.18 -2.52
N GLY A 136 -12.15 4.24 -2.26
CA GLY A 136 -13.43 4.06 -2.96
C GLY A 136 -13.45 2.92 -3.99
N LEU A 137 -12.36 2.16 -4.13
CA LEU A 137 -12.30 0.94 -4.92
C LEU A 137 -12.99 -0.24 -4.22
N ARG A 138 -13.55 -1.17 -4.99
CA ARG A 138 -14.06 -2.44 -4.44
C ARG A 138 -12.88 -3.35 -4.09
N LYS A 139 -13.02 -4.09 -3.00
CA LYS A 139 -12.01 -5.08 -2.57
C LYS A 139 -11.65 -6.11 -3.63
N LYS A 140 -12.58 -6.43 -4.54
CA LYS A 140 -12.36 -7.41 -5.62
C LYS A 140 -11.48 -6.86 -6.76
N ASP A 141 -11.45 -5.54 -6.93
CA ASP A 141 -10.73 -4.89 -8.03
C ASP A 141 -9.27 -4.58 -7.63
N ILE A 142 -8.89 -4.91 -6.40
CA ILE A 142 -7.57 -4.64 -5.83
C ILE A 142 -6.78 -5.94 -5.82
N ASP A 143 -5.75 -5.98 -6.64
CA ASP A 143 -4.78 -7.06 -6.65
C ASP A 143 -3.59 -6.71 -5.74
N CYS A 144 -3.51 -7.36 -4.57
CA CYS A 144 -2.40 -7.14 -3.65
C CYS A 144 -1.05 -7.52 -4.26
N GLN A 145 -0.99 -8.60 -5.06
CA GLN A 145 0.27 -9.04 -5.67
C GLN A 145 0.71 -8.06 -6.76
N GLY A 146 -0.21 -7.62 -7.61
CA GLY A 146 0.04 -6.57 -8.59
C GLY A 146 0.54 -5.27 -7.95
N ILE A 147 0.03 -4.88 -6.78
CA ILE A 147 0.51 -3.70 -6.03
C ILE A 147 1.95 -3.90 -5.53
N GLU A 148 2.25 -5.05 -4.95
CA GLU A 148 3.59 -5.39 -4.47
C GLU A 148 4.61 -5.34 -5.61
N ASP A 149 4.27 -5.96 -6.75
CA ASP A 149 5.13 -5.99 -7.93
C ASP A 149 5.29 -4.60 -8.55
N LEU A 150 4.23 -3.81 -8.63
CA LEU A 150 4.27 -2.45 -9.16
C LEU A 150 5.18 -1.54 -8.34
N ILE A 151 5.12 -1.64 -7.00
CA ILE A 151 6.02 -0.90 -6.11
C ILE A 151 7.46 -1.37 -6.31
N ARG A 152 7.70 -2.69 -6.35
CA ARG A 152 9.05 -3.25 -6.53
C ARG A 152 9.69 -2.88 -7.87
N HIS A 153 8.91 -2.78 -8.95
CA HIS A 153 9.42 -2.36 -10.26
C HIS A 153 9.70 -0.86 -10.35
N SER A 154 8.96 -0.05 -9.59
CA SER A 154 9.09 1.41 -9.64
C SER A 154 10.21 1.93 -8.74
N TYR A 155 10.55 1.18 -7.69
CA TYR A 155 11.51 1.56 -6.65
C TYR A 155 12.52 0.44 -6.40
N ASN A 156 13.74 0.62 -6.93
CA ASN A 156 14.83 -0.37 -6.81
C ASN A 156 15.43 -0.47 -5.40
N ASP A 157 15.17 0.52 -4.55
CA ASP A 157 15.64 0.66 -3.17
C ASP A 157 14.67 0.03 -2.13
N ILE A 158 13.52 -0.46 -2.58
CA ILE A 158 12.57 -1.17 -1.73
C ILE A 158 12.85 -2.68 -1.81
N GLY A 159 13.45 -3.24 -0.75
CA GLY A 159 13.81 -4.66 -0.72
C GLY A 159 12.65 -5.60 -0.41
N TRP A 160 11.63 -5.14 0.33
CA TRP A 160 10.44 -5.93 0.59
C TRP A 160 9.19 -5.05 0.72
N VAL A 161 8.08 -5.58 0.19
CA VAL A 161 6.76 -4.95 0.17
C VAL A 161 5.74 -6.02 0.52
N SER A 162 4.76 -5.65 1.34
CA SER A 162 3.55 -6.46 1.55
C SER A 162 2.32 -5.57 1.50
N ALA A 163 1.34 -5.96 0.68
CA ALA A 163 0.04 -5.33 0.59
C ALA A 163 -1.03 -6.26 1.16
N GLU A 164 -1.71 -5.82 2.22
CA GLU A 164 -2.75 -6.59 2.89
C GLU A 164 -4.04 -5.77 3.00
N ILE A 165 -5.18 -6.40 2.71
CA ILE A 165 -6.49 -5.80 2.95
C ILE A 165 -6.98 -6.25 4.33
N LYS A 166 -7.06 -5.32 5.29
CA LYS A 166 -7.67 -5.56 6.60
C LYS A 166 -8.96 -4.76 6.73
N GLY A 167 -10.08 -5.46 6.85
CA GLY A 167 -11.39 -4.80 6.96
C GLY A 167 -11.65 -3.90 5.75
N THR A 168 -11.89 -2.61 5.94
CA THR A 168 -12.10 -1.63 4.85
C THR A 168 -10.85 -0.78 4.55
N ARG A 169 -9.66 -1.27 4.87
CA ARG A 169 -8.38 -0.57 4.68
C ARG A 169 -7.36 -1.43 3.91
N LEU A 170 -6.59 -0.79 3.05
CA LEU A 170 -5.39 -1.36 2.43
C LEU A 170 -4.17 -0.93 3.26
N ILE A 171 -3.40 -1.90 3.73
CA ILE A 171 -2.17 -1.69 4.48
C ILE A 171 -1.00 -2.11 3.59
N VAL A 172 -0.15 -1.17 3.24
CA VAL A 172 1.08 -1.41 2.51
C VAL A 172 2.24 -1.25 3.50
N LYS A 173 2.98 -2.33 3.71
CA LYS A 173 4.20 -2.35 4.51
C LYS A 173 5.39 -2.38 3.57
N ILE A 174 6.29 -1.44 3.75
CA ILE A 174 7.49 -1.29 2.93
C ILE A 174 8.68 -1.40 3.86
N THR A 175 9.71 -2.12 3.45
CA THR A 175 11.02 -2.05 4.07
C THR A 175 12.05 -1.70 3.01
N GLU A 176 12.60 -0.51 3.15
CA GLU A 176 13.70 -0.03 2.33
C GLU A 176 14.94 -0.88 2.64
N THR A 177 15.63 -1.34 1.59
CA THR A 177 16.88 -2.09 1.74
C THR A 177 17.97 -1.29 1.07
N ASN A 178 18.98 -0.90 1.85
CA ASN A 178 20.21 -0.30 1.35
C ASN A 178 21.10 -1.39 0.73
N MET A 179 20.56 -2.18 -0.20
CA MET A 179 21.38 -3.13 -0.96
C MET A 179 21.93 -2.41 -2.18
N PRO A 180 23.26 -2.43 -2.39
CA PRO A 180 23.83 -2.03 -3.66
C PRO A 180 23.19 -2.87 -4.78
N SER A 181 23.02 -2.27 -5.96
CA SER A 181 22.38 -2.93 -7.11
C SER A 181 22.91 -4.36 -7.28
N PRO A 182 22.05 -5.37 -7.49
CA PRO A 182 22.51 -6.75 -7.63
C PRO A 182 23.60 -6.83 -8.70
N ALA A 183 24.72 -7.46 -8.34
CA ALA A 183 25.83 -7.63 -9.25
C ALA A 183 25.32 -8.29 -10.54
N VAL A 184 25.38 -7.54 -11.65
CA VAL A 184 25.03 -8.06 -12.97
C VAL A 184 25.89 -9.29 -13.19
N THR A 185 25.27 -10.48 -13.13
CA THR A 185 25.97 -11.73 -13.36
C THR A 185 25.83 -12.02 -14.84
N ALA A 186 26.94 -11.97 -15.58
CA ALA A 186 26.93 -12.25 -17.00
C ALA A 186 26.57 -13.73 -17.22
N THR A 187 25.55 -13.97 -18.05
CA THR A 187 25.06 -15.32 -18.40
C THR A 187 25.64 -15.84 -19.71
N LYS A 188 26.41 -15.01 -20.42
CA LYS A 188 27.04 -15.29 -21.72
C LYS A 188 28.53 -14.98 -21.66
N GLU A 189 29.30 -15.58 -22.56
CA GLU A 189 30.74 -15.33 -22.70
C GLU A 189 30.99 -13.84 -22.93
N CYS A 190 31.88 -13.25 -22.13
CA CYS A 190 32.07 -11.80 -22.10
C CYS A 190 33.47 -11.41 -21.65
N HIS A 191 33.93 -10.26 -22.14
CA HIS A 191 35.08 -9.53 -21.61
C HIS A 191 34.64 -8.61 -20.47
N ILE A 192 35.58 -8.30 -19.57
CA ILE A 192 35.44 -7.20 -18.61
C ILE A 192 36.16 -5.99 -19.18
N ILE A 193 35.41 -4.91 -19.41
CA ILE A 193 35.92 -3.62 -19.86
C ILE A 193 35.81 -2.56 -18.75
N ALA A 194 36.64 -1.52 -18.83
CA ALA A 194 36.60 -0.39 -17.91
C ALA A 194 35.33 0.45 -18.09
N SER A 195 34.58 0.67 -17.00
CA SER A 195 33.38 1.51 -17.02
C SER A 195 33.68 3.01 -17.15
N LYS A 196 34.85 3.44 -16.67
CA LYS A 196 35.34 4.82 -16.64
C LYS A 196 36.87 4.85 -16.71
N ASP A 197 37.42 6.04 -16.97
CA ASP A 197 38.84 6.30 -16.86
C ASP A 197 39.28 6.15 -15.39
N CYS A 198 40.25 5.29 -15.12
CA CYS A 198 40.69 5.02 -13.76
C CYS A 198 42.13 4.49 -13.69
N ILE A 199 42.69 4.52 -12.48
CA ILE A 199 43.96 3.87 -12.16
C ILE A 199 43.64 2.60 -11.38
N ILE A 200 44.11 1.45 -11.84
CA ILE A 200 43.79 0.16 -11.20
C ILE A 200 44.50 0.06 -9.85
N THR A 201 43.74 -0.13 -8.78
CA THR A 201 44.30 -0.29 -7.41
C THR A 201 44.32 -1.74 -6.96
N LYS A 202 43.35 -2.54 -7.40
CA LYS A 202 43.28 -3.97 -7.09
C LYS A 202 42.60 -4.70 -8.25
N ILE A 203 43.19 -5.83 -8.64
CA ILE A 203 42.61 -6.76 -9.60
C ILE A 203 42.77 -8.18 -9.06
N VAL A 204 41.66 -8.90 -8.94
CA VAL A 204 41.63 -10.31 -8.55
C VAL A 204 40.78 -11.04 -9.58
N THR A 205 41.42 -11.75 -10.50
CA THR A 205 40.77 -12.52 -11.56
C THR A 205 40.45 -13.94 -11.10
N ARG A 206 39.20 -14.36 -11.26
CA ARG A 206 38.75 -15.75 -11.03
C ARG A 206 38.73 -16.53 -12.35
N THR A 207 38.16 -15.95 -13.40
CA THR A 207 38.11 -16.54 -14.75
C THR A 207 38.47 -15.51 -15.83
N GLY A 208 39.14 -15.95 -16.89
CA GLY A 208 39.66 -15.10 -17.97
C GLY A 208 41.14 -14.72 -17.79
N THR A 209 41.69 -13.99 -18.77
CA THR A 209 43.09 -13.54 -18.75
C THR A 209 43.18 -12.04 -18.46
N PRO A 210 43.83 -11.60 -17.35
CA PRO A 210 44.03 -10.18 -17.08
C PRO A 210 44.95 -9.56 -18.13
N LYS A 211 44.55 -8.41 -18.67
CA LYS A 211 45.36 -7.62 -19.63
C LYS A 211 46.03 -6.41 -19.00
N VAL A 212 45.75 -6.15 -17.72
CA VAL A 212 46.14 -4.96 -16.97
C VAL A 212 46.67 -5.33 -15.60
N HIS A 213 47.55 -4.51 -15.06
CA HIS A 213 48.18 -4.68 -13.74
C HIS A 213 47.79 -3.57 -12.77
N VAL A 214 48.08 -3.79 -11.49
CA VAL A 214 47.91 -2.75 -10.46
C VAL A 214 48.84 -1.58 -10.76
N GLY A 215 48.29 -0.37 -10.83
CA GLY A 215 49.00 0.86 -11.18
C GLY A 215 48.76 1.34 -12.61
N ASP A 216 48.18 0.52 -13.48
CA ASP A 216 47.93 0.90 -14.87
C ASP A 216 46.81 1.94 -14.99
N VAL A 217 46.99 2.88 -15.92
CA VAL A 217 45.99 3.89 -16.30
C VAL A 217 45.16 3.34 -17.45
N VAL A 218 43.87 3.14 -17.22
CA VAL A 218 42.94 2.62 -18.22
C VAL A 218 41.90 3.67 -18.59
N LYS A 219 41.51 3.67 -19.87
CA LYS A 219 40.42 4.51 -20.38
C LYS A 219 39.13 3.71 -20.42
N LYS A 220 38.02 4.43 -20.38
CA LYS A 220 36.69 3.87 -20.54
C LYS A 220 36.60 3.06 -21.83
N GLY A 221 36.25 1.78 -21.70
CA GLY A 221 36.13 0.83 -22.81
C GLY A 221 37.32 -0.11 -23.00
N ASP A 222 38.45 0.13 -22.33
CA ASP A 222 39.61 -0.74 -22.40
C ASP A 222 39.31 -2.12 -21.79
N ILE A 223 39.86 -3.18 -22.39
CA ILE A 223 39.68 -4.56 -21.91
C ILE A 223 40.58 -4.78 -20.70
N LEU A 224 39.96 -4.96 -19.53
CA LEU A 224 40.65 -5.26 -18.28
C LEU A 224 40.95 -6.75 -18.15
N VAL A 225 39.95 -7.58 -18.46
CA VAL A 225 40.07 -9.04 -18.46
C VAL A 225 39.46 -9.57 -19.74
N SER A 226 40.26 -10.32 -20.48
CA SER A 226 39.80 -10.98 -21.69
C SER A 226 39.03 -12.25 -21.34
N GLY A 227 37.82 -12.39 -21.91
CA GLY A 227 37.04 -13.62 -21.90
C GLY A 227 37.53 -14.64 -22.92
N VAL A 228 38.48 -14.30 -23.78
CA VAL A 228 39.15 -15.28 -24.66
C VAL A 228 40.43 -15.73 -23.97
N VAL A 229 40.50 -17.02 -23.64
CA VAL A 229 41.65 -17.67 -23.02
C VAL A 229 42.40 -18.47 -24.07
N ASP A 230 43.70 -18.19 -24.18
CA ASP A 230 44.61 -18.94 -25.05
C ASP A 230 45.04 -20.22 -24.32
N ILE A 231 44.71 -21.40 -24.89
CA ILE A 231 45.16 -22.69 -24.38
C ILE A 231 46.52 -22.97 -25.03
N ILE A 232 47.57 -22.95 -24.23
CA ILE A 232 48.94 -23.21 -24.66
C ILE A 232 49.25 -24.69 -24.37
N GLY A 233 49.73 -25.42 -25.38
CA GLY A 233 50.17 -26.81 -25.22
C GLY A 233 51.53 -26.89 -24.53
N ASP A 234 51.94 -28.09 -24.10
CA ASP A 234 53.22 -28.32 -23.39
C ASP A 234 54.46 -27.88 -24.19
N ASN A 235 54.30 -27.67 -25.51
CA ASN A 235 55.30 -27.16 -26.44
C ASN A 235 55.34 -25.61 -26.56
N GLY A 236 54.55 -24.88 -25.76
CA GLY A 236 54.48 -23.42 -25.80
C GLY A 236 53.71 -22.86 -27.00
N LEU A 237 53.14 -23.71 -27.86
CA LEU A 237 52.35 -23.29 -29.02
C LEU A 237 50.88 -23.10 -28.64
N LEU A 238 50.25 -22.09 -29.23
CA LEU A 238 48.83 -21.80 -29.03
C LEU A 238 47.99 -22.87 -29.74
N VAL A 239 47.30 -23.69 -28.96
CA VAL A 239 46.50 -24.83 -29.46
C VAL A 239 45.10 -24.38 -29.86
N ARG A 240 44.44 -23.58 -29.00
CA ARG A 240 43.08 -23.10 -29.27
C ARG A 240 42.73 -21.88 -28.42
N LYS A 241 41.87 -21.01 -28.95
CA LYS A 241 41.21 -19.95 -28.21
C LYS A 241 39.85 -20.42 -27.71
N GLN A 242 39.62 -20.35 -26.41
CA GLN A 242 38.34 -20.72 -25.82
C GLN A 242 37.66 -19.49 -25.19
N PRO A 243 36.42 -19.16 -25.58
CA PRO A 243 35.66 -18.13 -24.91
C PRO A 243 35.14 -18.64 -23.56
N VAL A 244 35.28 -17.81 -22.53
CA VAL A 244 34.80 -18.03 -21.17
C VAL A 244 34.09 -16.78 -20.67
N ILE A 245 33.29 -16.94 -19.62
CA ILE A 245 32.71 -15.82 -18.89
C ILE A 245 33.84 -15.23 -18.04
N ALA A 246 34.37 -14.05 -18.41
CA ALA A 246 35.38 -13.38 -17.61
C ALA A 246 34.78 -12.86 -16.30
N ASP A 247 35.48 -13.13 -15.19
CA ASP A 247 35.02 -12.79 -13.85
C ASP A 247 36.21 -12.35 -12.98
N ALA A 248 36.12 -11.12 -12.48
CA ALA A 248 37.18 -10.49 -11.70
C ALA A 248 36.64 -9.40 -10.78
N ASP A 249 37.24 -9.27 -9.60
CA ASP A 249 37.05 -8.11 -8.73
C ASP A 249 38.10 -7.06 -9.06
N ILE A 250 37.64 -5.96 -9.64
CA ILE A 250 38.49 -4.85 -10.06
C ILE A 250 38.01 -3.59 -9.36
N THR A 251 38.92 -2.97 -8.61
CA THR A 251 38.71 -1.64 -8.04
C THR A 251 39.68 -0.65 -8.67
N GLY A 252 39.18 0.54 -8.97
CA GLY A 252 39.97 1.61 -9.58
C GLY A 252 39.80 2.91 -8.82
N LYS A 253 40.88 3.69 -8.76
CA LYS A 253 40.86 5.08 -8.31
C LYS A 253 40.38 5.95 -9.48
N THR A 254 39.24 6.61 -9.30
CA THR A 254 38.67 7.55 -10.29
C THR A 254 38.27 8.85 -9.59
N PHE A 255 37.82 9.85 -10.34
CA PHE A 255 37.40 11.13 -9.79
C PHE A 255 36.02 11.53 -10.32
N TYR A 256 35.23 12.16 -9.46
CA TYR A 256 34.00 12.85 -9.83
C TYR A 256 34.23 14.35 -9.82
N ASP A 257 33.88 15.00 -10.94
CA ASP A 257 33.82 16.45 -11.00
C ASP A 257 32.51 16.92 -10.34
N TYR A 258 32.63 17.54 -9.16
CA TYR A 258 31.52 18.13 -8.44
C TYR A 258 31.41 19.62 -8.79
N SER A 259 30.23 20.04 -9.26
CA SER A 259 29.91 21.45 -9.47
C SER A 259 28.49 21.72 -9.00
N ASP A 260 28.36 22.47 -7.91
CA ASP A 260 27.08 23.00 -7.44
C ASP A 260 27.11 24.53 -7.44
N LYS A 261 26.00 25.12 -7.88
CA LYS A 261 25.81 26.57 -7.91
C LYS A 261 24.47 26.91 -7.29
N PHE A 262 24.46 27.86 -6.38
CA PHE A 262 23.22 28.42 -5.84
C PHE A 262 23.30 29.92 -5.67
N SER A 263 22.14 30.56 -5.77
CA SER A 263 21.99 32.00 -5.56
C SER A 263 22.25 32.35 -4.09
N LEU A 264 23.02 33.40 -3.86
CA LEU A 264 23.20 34.02 -2.53
C LEU A 264 21.90 34.61 -2.00
N TYR A 265 20.97 34.92 -2.90
CA TYR A 265 19.66 35.45 -2.56
C TYR A 265 18.64 34.32 -2.56
N TYR A 266 17.87 34.23 -1.47
CA TYR A 266 16.73 33.35 -1.36
C TYR A 266 15.50 34.14 -0.89
N ASN A 267 14.33 33.66 -1.29
CA ASN A 267 13.08 34.20 -0.79
C ASN A 267 12.77 33.49 0.53
N ASP A 268 12.88 34.21 1.63
CA ASP A 268 12.48 33.72 2.93
C ASP A 268 10.97 33.92 3.11
N LYS A 269 10.28 32.88 3.60
CA LYS A 269 8.83 32.93 3.85
C LYS A 269 8.62 33.38 5.29
N LEU A 270 8.32 34.65 5.48
CA LEU A 270 7.91 35.18 6.79
C LEU A 270 6.40 35.04 6.93
N TYR A 271 5.97 34.07 7.75
CA TYR A 271 4.57 33.89 8.09
C TYR A 271 4.08 35.07 8.93
N THR A 272 3.00 35.72 8.48
CA THR A 272 2.46 36.92 9.14
C THR A 272 1.70 36.60 10.43
N GLY A 273 1.46 35.32 10.71
CA GLY A 273 0.63 34.83 11.82
C GLY A 273 -0.86 34.83 11.52
N ASN A 274 -1.28 35.42 10.39
CA ASN A 274 -2.67 35.39 9.95
C ASN A 274 -3.03 34.00 9.41
N GLU A 275 -4.00 33.35 10.04
CA GLU A 275 -4.52 32.07 9.60
C GLU A 275 -6.03 32.07 9.33
N LYS A 276 -6.45 31.34 8.31
CA LYS A 276 -7.86 30.99 8.10
C LYS A 276 -8.03 29.48 8.08
N LYS A 277 -9.12 29.00 8.66
CA LYS A 277 -9.48 27.57 8.69
C LYS A 277 -10.66 27.34 7.76
N ALA A 278 -10.53 26.38 6.86
CA ALA A 278 -11.64 25.85 6.09
C ALA A 278 -11.87 24.39 6.45
N TYR A 279 -13.14 23.99 6.48
CA TYR A 279 -13.53 22.62 6.78
C TYR A 279 -14.20 22.02 5.55
N VAL A 280 -13.67 20.89 5.10
CA VAL A 280 -14.19 20.12 3.98
C VAL A 280 -14.58 18.74 4.50
N LEU A 281 -15.82 18.34 4.24
CA LEU A 281 -16.31 17.02 4.53
C LEU A 281 -16.34 16.22 3.23
N SER A 282 -15.57 15.15 3.13
CA SER A 282 -15.64 14.21 2.02
C SER A 282 -16.56 13.05 2.41
N ILE A 283 -17.59 12.79 1.61
CA ILE A 283 -18.52 11.67 1.79
C ILE A 283 -18.55 10.85 0.50
N LEU A 284 -18.19 9.56 0.58
CA LEU A 284 -18.39 8.56 -0.46
C LEU A 284 -17.86 8.97 -1.86
N LEU A 285 -16.77 9.76 -1.91
CA LEU A 285 -16.11 10.39 -3.08
C LEU A 285 -16.52 11.84 -3.42
N LYS A 286 -17.54 12.40 -2.77
CA LYS A 286 -17.95 13.81 -2.97
C LYS A 286 -17.40 14.70 -1.86
N LYS A 287 -16.77 15.81 -2.24
CA LYS A 287 -16.29 16.84 -1.31
C LYS A 287 -17.33 17.92 -1.12
N ILE A 288 -17.79 18.09 0.11
CA ILE A 288 -18.72 19.12 0.56
C ILE A 288 -17.92 20.12 1.38
N ASN A 289 -17.84 21.37 0.93
CA ASN A 289 -17.20 22.43 1.72
C ASN A 289 -18.19 22.86 2.80
N LEU A 290 -17.95 22.49 4.06
CA LEU A 290 -18.78 22.90 5.20
C LEU A 290 -18.57 24.38 5.51
N PHE A 291 -17.33 24.83 5.43
CA PHE A 291 -16.97 26.21 5.72
C PHE A 291 -15.81 26.64 4.82
N ARG A 292 -16.09 27.59 3.91
CA ARG A 292 -15.11 28.18 3.00
C ARG A 292 -15.05 29.69 3.25
N PRO A 293 -14.15 30.18 4.13
CA PRO A 293 -13.95 31.62 4.27
C PRO A 293 -13.36 32.20 2.98
N ARG A 294 -13.68 33.45 2.67
CA ARG A 294 -12.98 34.20 1.61
C ARG A 294 -11.54 34.42 2.09
N ILE A 295 -10.57 34.03 1.27
CA ILE A 295 -9.14 34.15 1.56
C ILE A 295 -8.65 35.43 0.88
N PRO A 296 -8.33 36.50 1.64
CA PRO A 296 -7.85 37.77 1.08
C PRO A 296 -6.32 37.81 0.92
N TYR A 297 -5.63 36.68 1.09
CA TYR A 297 -4.17 36.60 1.07
C TYR A 297 -3.66 36.46 -0.37
N ASP A 298 -2.67 37.28 -0.72
CA ASP A 298 -2.03 37.25 -2.04
C ASP A 298 -1.08 36.04 -2.18
N LYS A 299 -0.34 35.72 -1.10
CA LYS A 299 0.52 34.53 -0.98
C LYS A 299 0.22 33.78 0.31
N TYR A 300 -0.03 32.47 0.20
CA TYR A 300 -0.36 31.64 1.34
C TYR A 300 0.04 30.17 1.11
N ASP A 301 0.42 29.49 2.19
CA ASP A 301 0.60 28.03 2.20
C ASP A 301 -0.66 27.37 2.74
N ILE A 302 -0.99 26.17 2.21
CA ILE A 302 -2.14 25.38 2.65
C ILE A 302 -1.63 24.16 3.39
N ILE A 303 -1.98 24.05 4.68
CA ILE A 303 -1.73 22.85 5.48
C ILE A 303 -3.07 22.16 5.70
N GLY A 304 -3.24 20.98 5.10
CA GLY A 304 -4.46 20.18 5.21
C GLY A 304 -4.25 18.98 6.11
N ASN A 305 -5.00 18.91 7.21
CA ASN A 305 -5.06 17.71 8.05
C ASN A 305 -6.34 16.95 7.71
N GLU A 306 -6.21 15.72 7.23
CA GLU A 306 -7.34 14.85 6.90
C GLU A 306 -7.59 13.86 8.05
N PHE A 307 -8.83 13.85 8.55
CA PHE A 307 -9.29 12.92 9.58
C PHE A 307 -10.36 12.01 8.99
N THR A 308 -10.02 10.75 8.74
CA THR A 308 -10.98 9.72 8.30
C THR A 308 -11.72 9.15 9.51
N LEU A 309 -13.07 9.15 9.48
CA LEU A 309 -13.86 8.54 10.53
C LEU A 309 -13.71 7.02 10.48
N HIS A 310 -13.43 6.42 11.63
CA HIS A 310 -13.36 4.97 11.80
C HIS A 310 -14.20 4.57 13.01
N LEU A 311 -14.85 3.41 12.93
CA LEU A 311 -15.54 2.80 14.08
C LEU A 311 -14.52 2.08 14.96
N ASN A 312 -13.68 1.26 14.34
CA ASN A 312 -12.57 0.50 14.94
C ASN A 312 -11.35 0.57 13.99
N ASP A 313 -10.19 0.06 14.42
CA ASP A 313 -8.94 0.05 13.61
C ASP A 313 -9.05 -0.69 12.27
N GLU A 314 -10.07 -1.52 12.09
CA GLU A 314 -10.31 -2.29 10.87
C GLU A 314 -11.46 -1.74 10.00
N PHE A 315 -12.32 -0.88 10.56
CA PHE A 315 -13.52 -0.41 9.88
C PHE A 315 -13.54 1.12 9.76
N TYR A 316 -13.02 1.57 8.63
CA TYR A 316 -13.07 2.95 8.17
C TYR A 316 -14.38 3.21 7.42
N LEU A 317 -14.96 4.38 7.67
CA LEU A 317 -16.16 4.87 7.00
C LEU A 317 -15.78 5.73 5.79
N PRO A 318 -16.65 5.84 4.79
CA PRO A 318 -16.45 6.70 3.62
C PRO A 318 -16.60 8.20 3.95
N VAL A 319 -16.24 8.62 5.15
CA VAL A 319 -16.42 9.99 5.64
C VAL A 319 -15.10 10.50 6.18
N SER A 320 -14.53 11.51 5.54
CA SER A 320 -13.33 12.21 6.03
C SER A 320 -13.61 13.69 6.24
N LEU A 321 -13.03 14.25 7.31
CA LEU A 321 -13.07 15.66 7.63
C LEU A 321 -11.67 16.23 7.41
N THR A 322 -11.51 17.10 6.41
CA THR A 322 -10.28 17.82 6.15
C THR A 322 -10.34 19.22 6.75
N ALA A 323 -9.42 19.53 7.65
CA ALA A 323 -9.20 20.87 8.18
C ALA A 323 -8.02 21.52 7.45
N ASN A 324 -8.32 22.47 6.56
CA ASN A 324 -7.31 23.22 5.81
C ASN A 324 -7.01 24.53 6.53
N ARG A 325 -5.74 24.76 6.85
CA ARG A 325 -5.21 26.01 7.38
C ARG A 325 -4.50 26.76 6.25
N TYR A 326 -4.96 27.98 5.98
CA TYR A 326 -4.34 28.90 5.05
C TYR A 326 -3.47 29.85 5.85
N LEU A 327 -2.16 29.73 5.70
CA LEU A 327 -1.16 30.53 6.39
C LEU A 327 -0.65 31.60 5.42
N GLU A 328 -0.93 32.86 5.72
CA GLU A 328 -0.38 33.96 4.93
C GLU A 328 1.13 34.09 5.18
N PHE A 329 1.88 34.25 4.10
CA PHE A 329 3.32 34.55 4.18
C PHE A 329 3.68 35.70 3.26
N LYS A 330 4.70 36.46 3.65
CA LYS A 330 5.36 37.43 2.81
C LYS A 330 6.71 36.89 2.41
N GLU A 331 7.07 37.05 1.14
CA GLU A 331 8.41 36.73 0.66
C GLU A 331 9.31 37.93 0.85
N GLU A 332 10.38 37.74 1.61
CA GLU A 332 11.45 38.72 1.73
C GLU A 332 12.70 38.16 1.07
N LYS A 333 13.34 38.96 0.21
CA LYS A 333 14.63 38.58 -0.40
C LYS A 333 15.72 38.77 0.63
N LYS A 334 16.18 37.68 1.23
CA LYS A 334 17.34 37.68 2.12
C LYS A 334 18.59 37.22 1.38
N LYS A 335 19.73 37.78 1.79
CA LYS A 335 21.05 37.37 1.31
C LYS A 335 21.69 36.47 2.38
N TYR A 336 22.17 35.30 1.99
CA TYR A 336 22.94 34.44 2.89
C TYR A 336 24.19 35.17 3.38
N SER A 337 24.50 35.00 4.67
CA SER A 337 25.83 35.36 5.17
C SER A 337 26.90 34.44 4.55
N LYS A 338 28.17 34.84 4.58
CA LYS A 338 29.26 33.99 4.08
C LYS A 338 29.34 32.65 4.83
N GLU A 339 29.04 32.66 6.12
CA GLU A 339 29.04 31.46 6.97
C GLU A 339 27.85 30.56 6.66
N GLU A 340 26.65 31.13 6.49
CA GLU A 340 25.44 30.38 6.12
C GLU A 340 25.56 29.77 4.72
N ALA A 341 26.11 30.52 3.77
CA ALA A 341 26.34 30.03 2.41
C ALA A 341 27.34 28.88 2.42
N LYS A 342 28.43 28.99 3.20
CA LYS A 342 29.41 27.90 3.35
C LYS A 342 28.78 26.66 4.00
N ALA A 343 28.05 26.83 5.10
CA ALA A 343 27.36 25.73 5.79
C ALA A 343 26.32 25.04 4.89
N LEU A 344 25.58 25.80 4.09
CA LEU A 344 24.63 25.26 3.11
C LEU A 344 25.35 24.47 2.01
N ALA A 345 26.47 25.00 1.51
CA ALA A 345 27.29 24.32 0.49
C ALA A 345 27.90 23.02 1.04
N GLU A 346 28.39 23.03 2.27
CA GLU A 346 28.88 21.84 2.98
C GLU A 346 27.77 20.81 3.16
N LYS A 347 26.58 21.21 3.63
CA LYS A 347 25.44 20.30 3.78
C LYS A 347 25.01 19.65 2.46
N ARG A 348 25.07 20.39 1.36
CA ARG A 348 24.78 19.85 0.01
C ARG A 348 25.86 18.87 -0.45
N LEU A 349 27.12 19.21 -0.19
CA LEU A 349 28.26 18.34 -0.47
C LEU A 349 28.20 17.05 0.38
N GLU A 350 27.84 17.13 1.66
CA GLU A 350 27.61 15.96 2.52
C GLU A 350 26.47 15.10 1.98
N ARG A 351 25.36 15.69 1.54
CA ARG A 351 24.28 14.95 0.88
C ARG A 351 24.75 14.26 -0.40
N PHE A 352 25.63 14.89 -1.17
CA PHE A 352 26.22 14.28 -2.36
C PHE A 352 27.14 13.11 -1.99
N LYS A 353 27.98 13.27 -0.95
CA LYS A 353 28.84 12.19 -0.43
C LYS A 353 28.04 11.02 0.12
N ALA A 354 26.96 11.28 0.86
CA ALA A 354 26.08 10.25 1.38
C ALA A 354 25.51 9.39 0.24
N LYS A 355 25.05 10.02 -0.84
CA LYS A 355 24.61 9.32 -2.05
C LYS A 355 25.71 8.51 -2.73
N LEU A 356 26.97 8.95 -2.69
CA LEU A 356 28.08 8.17 -3.24
C LEU A 356 28.39 6.95 -2.36
N ILE A 357 28.41 7.12 -1.04
CA ILE A 357 28.64 6.04 -0.07
C ILE A 357 27.53 4.98 -0.17
N GLU A 358 26.27 5.40 -0.35
CA GLU A 358 25.13 4.50 -0.61
C GLU A 358 25.32 3.63 -1.85
N ASN A 359 26.13 4.05 -2.83
CA ASN A 359 26.45 3.30 -4.04
C ASN A 359 27.75 2.48 -3.93
N ASP A 360 28.19 2.12 -2.71
CA ASP A 360 29.45 1.40 -2.42
C ASP A 360 30.72 2.11 -2.92
N VAL A 361 30.70 3.44 -3.02
CA VAL A 361 31.85 4.24 -3.43
C VAL A 361 32.64 4.71 -2.20
N VAL A 362 33.91 4.31 -2.10
CA VAL A 362 34.79 4.74 -1.00
C VAL A 362 35.46 6.05 -1.38
N ILE A 363 35.21 7.11 -0.62
CA ILE A 363 35.82 8.43 -0.85
C ILE A 363 37.22 8.46 -0.22
N LEU A 364 38.25 8.76 -1.02
CA LEU A 364 39.64 8.86 -0.57
C LEU A 364 40.03 10.30 -0.26
N GLU A 365 39.75 11.22 -1.18
CA GLU A 365 40.15 12.63 -1.06
C GLU A 365 39.02 13.53 -1.56
N ASN A 366 38.86 14.67 -0.89
CA ASN A 366 37.85 15.66 -1.22
C ASN A 366 38.49 17.03 -1.42
N ASN A 367 38.68 17.41 -2.68
CA ASN A 367 39.29 18.69 -3.05
C ASN A 367 38.21 19.62 -3.62
N VAL A 368 37.24 20.01 -2.79
CA VAL A 368 36.19 20.97 -3.16
C VAL A 368 36.52 22.35 -2.59
N THR A 369 36.60 23.31 -3.50
CA THR A 369 36.76 24.73 -3.18
C THR A 369 35.43 25.43 -3.26
N PHE A 370 35.23 26.39 -2.36
CA PHE A 370 34.04 27.22 -2.31
C PHE A 370 34.41 28.63 -2.73
N ALA A 371 33.74 29.14 -3.76
CA ALA A 371 34.02 30.46 -4.31
C ALA A 371 32.72 31.25 -4.48
N GLU A 372 32.75 32.51 -4.06
CA GLU A 372 31.70 33.48 -4.36
C GLU A 372 32.01 34.12 -5.73
N LYS A 373 31.14 33.91 -6.73
CA LYS A 373 31.24 34.57 -8.04
C LYS A 373 29.96 35.36 -8.31
N GLY A 374 30.02 36.66 -8.07
CA GLY A 374 28.90 37.58 -8.28
C GLY A 374 27.74 37.29 -7.33
N ASN A 375 26.54 37.02 -7.87
CA ASN A 375 25.35 36.69 -7.09
C ASN A 375 25.20 35.20 -6.76
N ASN A 376 26.17 34.36 -7.14
CA ASN A 376 26.13 32.92 -6.92
C ASN A 376 27.30 32.44 -6.07
N TYR A 377 27.02 31.46 -5.22
CA TYR A 377 28.03 30.68 -4.53
C TYR A 377 28.26 29.39 -5.32
N ILE A 378 29.52 29.12 -5.68
CA ILE A 378 29.91 27.97 -6.49
C ILE A 378 30.80 27.08 -5.65
N ALA A 379 30.39 25.83 -5.49
CA ALA A 379 31.22 24.76 -4.95
C ALA A 379 31.72 23.93 -6.13
N SER A 380 33.03 23.95 -6.38
CA SER A 380 33.65 23.18 -7.47
C SER A 380 34.85 22.40 -6.96
N GLY A 381 34.95 21.15 -7.36
CA GLY A 381 36.09 20.33 -6.97
C GLY A 381 36.09 18.94 -7.54
N LYS A 382 37.16 18.22 -7.21
CA LYS A 382 37.32 16.82 -7.57
C LYS A 382 37.22 15.97 -6.33
N ILE A 383 36.32 15.00 -6.37
CA ILE A 383 36.17 13.99 -5.32
C ILE A 383 36.82 12.72 -5.85
N VAL A 384 37.91 12.32 -5.22
CA VAL A 384 38.66 11.13 -5.60
C VAL A 384 38.08 9.95 -4.85
N VAL A 385 37.70 8.93 -5.60
CA VAL A 385 36.97 7.78 -5.10
C VAL A 385 37.61 6.47 -5.53
N LEU A 386 37.31 5.42 -4.79
CA LEU A 386 37.61 4.04 -5.10
C LEU A 386 36.26 3.34 -5.30
N GLU A 387 36.01 2.88 -6.52
CA GLU A 387 34.78 2.18 -6.90
C GLU A 387 35.11 0.96 -7.77
N SER A 388 34.14 0.06 -7.92
CA SER A 388 34.27 -1.04 -8.88
C SER A 388 34.04 -0.53 -10.30
N VAL A 389 35.02 -0.77 -11.17
CA VAL A 389 35.06 -0.24 -12.55
C VAL A 389 34.77 -1.32 -13.59
N LYS A 390 34.03 -2.36 -13.21
CA LYS A 390 33.68 -3.49 -14.09
C LYS A 390 32.44 -3.19 -14.94
N LYS A 391 32.54 -3.45 -16.24
CA LYS A 391 31.40 -3.54 -17.17
C LYS A 391 31.63 -4.71 -18.12
N TYR A 392 30.58 -5.47 -18.42
CA TYR A 392 30.67 -6.62 -19.32
C TYR A 392 30.44 -6.20 -20.77
N LYS A 393 31.25 -6.75 -21.68
CA LYS A 393 31.09 -6.64 -23.14
C LYS A 393 31.00 -8.05 -23.71
N ALA A 394 29.97 -8.34 -24.51
CA ALA A 394 29.85 -9.63 -25.19
C ALA A 394 31.04 -9.85 -26.13
N ILE A 395 31.51 -11.10 -26.22
CA ILE A 395 32.54 -11.52 -27.18
C ILE A 395 31.92 -11.55 -28.58
N ASP A 396 32.65 -11.05 -29.58
CA ASP A 396 32.25 -11.20 -30.98
C ASP A 396 32.80 -12.53 -31.55
N ASP A 397 32.04 -13.19 -32.41
CA ASP A 397 32.38 -14.51 -32.96
C ASP A 397 33.66 -14.49 -33.82
N SER A 398 34.05 -13.30 -34.29
CA SER A 398 35.28 -13.05 -35.06
C SER A 398 36.57 -13.07 -34.22
N GLU A 399 36.49 -12.93 -32.89
CA GLU A 399 37.67 -12.78 -32.03
C GLU A 399 38.32 -14.11 -31.61
N TRP A 400 37.59 -15.24 -31.77
CA TRP A 400 38.04 -16.57 -31.34
C TRP A 400 38.01 -17.65 -32.44
N ARG A 401 37.21 -17.48 -33.50
CA ARG A 401 37.27 -18.39 -34.65
C ARG A 401 38.54 -18.10 -35.46
N ILE A 402 39.44 -19.06 -35.50
CA ILE A 402 40.49 -19.09 -36.53
C ILE A 402 39.73 -19.28 -37.84
N ILE A 403 39.75 -18.27 -38.72
CA ILE A 403 39.36 -18.47 -40.11
C ILE A 403 40.49 -19.31 -40.68
N ASP A 404 40.25 -20.62 -40.87
CA ASP A 404 41.14 -21.42 -41.69
C ASP A 404 41.18 -20.75 -43.06
N THR A 405 42.34 -20.22 -43.42
CA THR A 405 42.60 -19.83 -44.81
C THR A 405 42.49 -21.11 -45.62
N ASP A 406 41.53 -21.19 -46.53
CA ASP A 406 41.38 -22.32 -47.46
C ASP A 406 42.69 -22.52 -48.25
N GLU A 407 43.61 -23.34 -47.73
CA GLU A 407 44.69 -23.94 -48.52
C GLU A 407 44.09 -25.11 -49.32
N SER A 408 43.25 -24.79 -50.30
CA SER A 408 42.78 -25.75 -51.30
C SER A 408 42.55 -25.07 -52.65
N ASP A 409 43.56 -24.37 -53.17
CA ASP A 409 43.74 -24.29 -54.62
C ASP A 409 44.67 -25.43 -55.03
N GLY A 410 44.06 -26.61 -55.13
CA GLY A 410 44.62 -27.75 -55.85
C GLY A 410 44.86 -27.35 -57.30
N ASN A 411 46.13 -27.27 -57.65
CA ASN A 411 46.62 -27.03 -58.99
C ASN A 411 46.28 -28.24 -59.88
N ASP A 412 45.13 -28.20 -60.56
CA ASP A 412 44.83 -29.08 -61.69
C ASP A 412 45.35 -28.41 -62.98
N ASN A 413 46.51 -28.89 -63.44
CA ASN A 413 46.96 -28.80 -64.83
C ASN A 413 47.77 -30.04 -65.20
#